data_AF-A0A2I2L274-F1
#
_entry.id   AF-A0A2I2L274-F1
#
_cell.length_a   1.000
_cell.length_b   1.000
_cell.length_c   1.000
_cell.angle_alpha   90.00
_cell.angle_beta   90.00
_cell.angle_gamma   90.00
#
_symmetry.space_group_name_H-M   'P 1'
#
loop_
_entity.id
_entity.type
_entity.pdbx_description
1 polymer ?
#
loop_
_entity_poly.entity_id
_entity_poly.type
_entity_poly.pdbx_seq_one_letter_code
_entity_poly.pdbx_strand_id
1 'polypeptide(L)'
;MTLGSVAEFKLSITKALADQLAEALDPLEPCPLKSENLNQLQDRPGVYVLFLDDSRVYVGKTAKALPERLSQHLKKISGRSKLSLDRMGFVCVYVDKDMDSIAPERMLIARYTSAGDVPWNNNGFGNKDPGRRRDHSLVKINHFDADYPINLDIPALLLNTRTSVSTTLATLKKMLPFNFRYDTGNKGKSIMKSSYVTIPSTATTFRSVIEEVIQALPAGWQATALPGYAILYREEDDVVYRSATGWWRKSLKDDAVWHPGPSQRDYSQEPIPSDAEIIPDVESPDDDS
;
A
#
# COMPACT_ATOMS: atom_id res chain seq x y z
N MET A 1 27.05 22.96 35.60
CA MET A 1 26.98 21.95 36.68
C MET A 1 25.56 21.97 37.22
N THR A 2 24.78 20.92 37.00
CA THR A 2 23.47 20.74 37.63
C THR A 2 23.67 20.17 39.02
N LEU A 3 23.15 20.86 40.05
CA LEU A 3 23.15 20.37 41.44
C LEU A 3 22.38 19.04 41.49
N GLY A 4 22.99 17.98 42.03
CA GLY A 4 22.38 16.64 42.19
C GLY A 4 21.19 16.58 43.15
N SER A 5 20.71 17.74 43.62
CA SER A 5 19.59 17.93 44.54
C SER A 5 18.37 18.60 43.90
N VAL A 6 18.38 18.84 42.59
CA VAL A 6 17.25 19.44 41.84
C VAL A 6 16.82 18.50 40.71
N ALA A 7 15.52 18.19 40.66
CA ALA A 7 14.88 17.50 39.54
C ALA A 7 13.79 18.37 38.94
N GLU A 8 13.71 18.43 37.61
CA GLU A 8 12.64 19.10 36.89
C GLU A 8 11.50 18.11 36.64
N PHE A 9 10.29 18.42 37.13
CA PHE A 9 9.09 17.65 36.85
C PHE A 9 8.31 18.31 35.70
N LYS A 10 8.00 17.53 34.65
CA LYS A 10 7.10 17.94 33.57
C LYS A 10 5.96 16.93 33.45
N LEU A 11 4.72 17.41 33.62
CA LEU A 11 3.53 16.63 33.31
C LEU A 11 3.44 16.44 31.80
N SER A 12 3.51 15.19 31.35
CA SER A 12 3.35 14.83 29.94
C SER A 12 2.10 13.99 29.78
N ILE A 13 1.00 14.65 29.40
CA ILE A 13 -0.28 13.99 29.08
C ILE A 13 -0.08 12.98 27.95
N THR A 14 0.76 13.34 26.98
CA THR A 14 1.12 12.50 25.85
C THR A 14 1.80 11.20 26.27
N LYS A 15 2.81 11.28 27.14
CA LYS A 15 3.48 10.08 27.67
C LYS A 15 2.52 9.20 28.47
N ALA A 16 1.72 9.80 29.35
CA ALA A 16 0.75 9.07 30.16
C ALA A 16 -0.28 8.33 29.29
N LEU A 17 -0.78 8.96 28.23
CA LEU A 17 -1.70 8.31 27.29
C LEU A 17 -1.03 7.16 26.52
N ALA A 18 0.22 7.34 26.09
CA ALA A 18 1.00 6.30 25.43
C ALA A 18 1.19 5.07 26.33
N ASP A 19 1.49 5.32 27.61
CA ASP A 19 1.69 4.29 28.62
C ASP A 19 0.37 3.54 28.87
N GLN A 20 -0.75 4.26 29.03
CA GLN A 20 -2.09 3.63 29.18
C GLN A 20 -2.51 2.81 27.96
N LEU A 21 -2.24 3.30 26.74
CA LEU A 21 -2.53 2.54 25.51
C LEU A 21 -1.67 1.29 25.41
N ALA A 22 -0.39 1.39 25.76
CA ALA A 22 0.50 0.24 25.80
C ALA A 22 0.04 -0.78 26.85
N GLU A 23 -0.32 -0.33 28.05
CA GLU A 23 -0.87 -1.18 29.12
C GLU A 23 -2.19 -1.86 28.71
N ALA A 24 -3.04 -1.18 27.92
CA ALA A 24 -4.26 -1.78 27.39
C ALA A 24 -4.01 -2.80 26.27
N LEU A 25 -2.93 -2.64 25.51
CA LEU A 25 -2.54 -3.54 24.42
C LEU A 25 -1.73 -4.76 24.91
N ASP A 26 -0.91 -4.60 25.94
CA ASP A 26 0.01 -5.62 26.47
C ASP A 26 -0.64 -6.97 26.82
N PRO A 27 -1.83 -7.03 27.47
CA PRO A 27 -2.45 -8.30 27.80
C PRO A 27 -3.20 -8.96 26.62
N LEU A 28 -3.29 -8.30 25.46
CA LEU A 28 -4.03 -8.82 24.32
C LEU A 28 -3.20 -9.83 23.53
N GLU A 29 -3.81 -10.96 23.20
CA GLU A 29 -3.21 -11.95 22.31
C GLU A 29 -3.51 -11.61 20.84
N PRO A 30 -2.52 -11.65 19.94
CA PRO A 30 -2.74 -11.42 18.51
C PRO A 30 -3.76 -12.39 17.92
N CYS A 31 -4.82 -11.83 17.34
CA CYS A 31 -5.83 -12.57 16.59
C CYS A 31 -5.44 -12.64 15.10
N PRO A 32 -5.66 -13.75 14.37
CA PRO A 32 -5.34 -13.82 12.94
C PRO A 32 -6.02 -12.70 12.13
N LEU A 33 -5.29 -12.09 11.19
CA LEU A 33 -5.81 -11.05 10.30
C LEU A 33 -6.67 -11.68 9.18
N LYS A 34 -7.92 -12.01 9.52
CA LYS A 34 -8.91 -12.63 8.61
C LYS A 34 -10.26 -11.95 8.70
N SER A 35 -11.02 -11.97 7.61
CA SER A 35 -12.33 -11.31 7.51
C SER A 35 -13.30 -11.74 8.62
N GLU A 36 -13.27 -13.01 9.02
CA GLU A 36 -14.13 -13.55 10.08
C GLU A 36 -13.86 -12.90 11.44
N ASN A 37 -12.60 -12.58 11.74
CA ASN A 37 -12.20 -11.91 12.97
C ASN A 37 -12.48 -10.40 12.89
N LEU A 38 -12.29 -9.78 11.71
CA LEU A 38 -12.60 -8.37 11.50
C LEU A 38 -14.10 -8.08 11.61
N ASN A 39 -14.96 -9.01 11.19
CA ASN A 39 -16.42 -8.88 11.30
C ASN A 39 -16.94 -8.92 12.75
N GLN A 40 -16.11 -9.33 13.71
CA GLN A 40 -16.46 -9.33 15.14
C GLN A 40 -16.13 -7.99 15.82
N LEU A 41 -15.38 -7.12 15.15
CA LEU A 41 -15.00 -5.80 15.67
C LEU A 41 -16.16 -4.81 15.56
N GLN A 42 -16.22 -3.87 16.49
CA GLN A 42 -17.17 -2.76 16.47
C GLN A 42 -16.72 -1.73 15.44
N ASP A 43 -17.70 -1.12 14.76
CA ASP A 43 -17.47 -0.03 13.80
C ASP A 43 -17.15 1.29 14.52
N ARG A 44 -15.95 1.36 15.11
CA ARG A 44 -15.51 2.46 15.97
C ARG A 44 -14.04 2.86 15.70
N PRO A 45 -13.67 4.10 16.06
CA PRO A 45 -12.27 4.54 16.05
C PRO A 45 -11.39 3.70 16.99
N GLY A 46 -10.11 3.65 16.68
CA GLY A 46 -9.18 2.85 17.46
C GLY A 46 -7.75 2.89 16.97
N VAL A 47 -6.91 2.22 17.75
CA VAL A 47 -5.51 1.95 17.44
C VAL A 47 -5.33 0.44 17.32
N TYR A 48 -4.48 0.01 16.40
CA TYR A 48 -4.16 -1.39 16.18
C TYR A 48 -2.66 -1.59 15.97
N VAL A 49 -2.23 -2.80 16.27
CA VAL A 49 -0.86 -3.28 16.03
C VAL A 49 -0.96 -4.52 15.15
N LEU A 50 -0.15 -4.58 14.09
CA LEU A 50 0.00 -5.75 13.23
C LEU A 50 1.26 -6.52 13.62
N PHE A 51 1.16 -7.84 13.52
CA PHE A 51 2.22 -8.78 13.83
C PHE A 51 2.51 -9.66 12.62
N LEU A 52 3.79 -9.99 12.43
CA LEU A 52 4.26 -11.02 11.51
C LEU A 52 5.05 -12.04 12.33
N ASP A 53 4.58 -13.29 12.41
CA ASP A 53 5.17 -14.33 13.26
C ASP A 53 5.46 -13.82 14.69
N ASP A 54 4.43 -13.32 15.36
CA ASP A 54 4.47 -12.77 16.73
C ASP A 54 5.36 -11.52 16.93
N SER A 55 6.00 -11.02 15.87
CA SER A 55 6.80 -9.80 15.91
C SER A 55 5.99 -8.59 15.49
N ARG A 56 6.03 -7.51 16.28
CA ARG A 56 5.35 -6.24 15.96
C ARG A 56 5.96 -5.63 14.70
N VAL A 57 5.15 -5.46 13.65
CA VAL A 57 5.61 -4.88 12.38
C VAL A 57 5.04 -3.50 12.10
N TYR A 58 3.84 -3.19 12.58
CA TYR A 58 3.17 -1.93 12.27
C TYR A 58 2.22 -1.50 13.39
N VAL A 59 2.16 -0.22 13.71
CA VAL A 59 1.08 0.39 14.49
C VAL A 59 0.32 1.31 13.56
N GLY A 60 -1.01 1.33 13.68
CA GLY A 60 -1.81 2.30 12.96
C GLY A 60 -3.01 2.78 13.76
N LYS A 61 -3.58 3.90 13.36
CA LYS A 61 -4.89 4.37 13.87
C LYS A 61 -5.94 4.49 12.77
N THR A 62 -7.17 4.69 13.22
CA THR A 62 -8.29 5.14 12.38
C THR A 62 -9.27 5.96 13.21
N ALA A 63 -9.65 7.13 12.68
CA ALA A 63 -10.66 8.02 13.27
C ALA A 63 -12.10 7.62 12.90
N LYS A 64 -12.27 6.60 12.04
CA LYS A 64 -13.56 6.16 11.52
C LYS A 64 -13.92 4.79 12.10
N ALA A 65 -13.27 3.77 11.56
CA ALA A 65 -13.68 2.39 11.70
C ALA A 65 -12.46 1.45 11.68
N LEU A 66 -12.22 0.73 12.78
CA LEU A 66 -11.22 -0.35 12.85
C LEU A 66 -11.44 -1.44 11.79
N PRO A 67 -12.66 -2.01 11.63
CA PRO A 67 -12.88 -3.08 10.65
C PRO A 67 -12.52 -2.66 9.22
N GLU A 68 -12.91 -1.44 8.81
CA GLU A 68 -12.62 -0.91 7.47
C GLU A 68 -11.11 -0.75 7.24
N ARG A 69 -10.41 -0.14 8.20
CA ARG A 69 -8.96 0.11 8.06
C ARG A 69 -8.15 -1.18 8.06
N LEU A 70 -8.49 -2.13 8.94
CA LEU A 70 -7.83 -3.44 8.97
C LEU A 70 -8.14 -4.26 7.71
N SER A 71 -9.35 -4.14 7.16
CA SER A 71 -9.72 -4.80 5.88
C SER A 71 -8.89 -4.26 4.70
N GLN A 72 -8.55 -2.97 4.70
CA GLN A 72 -7.63 -2.39 3.71
C GLN A 72 -6.23 -3.01 3.80
N HIS A 73 -5.73 -3.23 5.02
CA HIS A 73 -4.44 -3.89 5.24
C HIS A 73 -4.47 -5.37 4.88
N LEU A 74 -5.52 -6.10 5.26
CA LEU A 74 -5.76 -7.47 4.84
C LEU A 74 -5.73 -7.58 3.32
N LYS A 75 -6.44 -6.69 2.61
CA LYS A 75 -6.43 -6.63 1.15
C LYS A 75 -5.04 -6.31 0.59
N LYS A 76 -4.31 -5.34 1.17
CA LYS A 76 -2.97 -4.98 0.72
C LYS A 76 -1.97 -6.13 0.87
N ILE A 77 -2.05 -6.86 1.99
CA ILE A 77 -1.14 -7.97 2.32
C ILE A 77 -1.46 -9.20 1.46
N SER A 78 -2.73 -9.51 1.23
CA SER A 78 -3.14 -10.67 0.40
C SER A 78 -2.62 -10.59 -1.04
N GLY A 79 -2.29 -9.39 -1.51
CA GLY A 79 -1.73 -9.15 -2.83
C GLY A 79 -0.21 -9.21 -2.93
N ARG A 80 0.49 -9.55 -1.85
CA ARG A 80 1.97 -9.52 -1.82
C ARG A 80 2.57 -10.89 -2.06
N SER A 81 3.71 -10.89 -2.74
CA SER A 81 4.61 -12.04 -2.80
C SER A 81 5.47 -12.07 -1.54
N LYS A 82 5.89 -13.26 -1.12
CA LYS A 82 6.74 -13.50 0.07
C LYS A 82 6.09 -13.16 1.44
N LEU A 83 4.82 -12.77 1.44
CA LEU A 83 4.05 -12.51 2.65
C LEU A 83 2.77 -13.32 2.59
N SER A 84 2.51 -14.10 3.64
CA SER A 84 1.34 -14.96 3.73
C SER A 84 0.43 -14.50 4.85
N LEU A 85 -0.88 -14.48 4.61
CA LEU A 85 -1.87 -13.95 5.56
C LEU A 85 -2.00 -14.79 6.83
N ASP A 86 -1.68 -16.08 6.78
CA ASP A 86 -1.70 -16.98 7.94
C ASP A 86 -0.66 -16.60 9.01
N ARG A 87 0.40 -15.90 8.59
CA ARG A 87 1.46 -15.38 9.48
C ARG A 87 1.11 -14.02 10.10
N MET A 88 -0.01 -13.41 9.69
CA MET A 88 -0.40 -12.08 10.13
C MET A 88 -1.37 -12.15 11.30
N GLY A 89 -1.04 -11.42 12.37
CA GLY A 89 -1.90 -11.18 13.51
C GLY A 89 -2.21 -9.70 13.70
N PHE A 90 -3.23 -9.39 14.49
CA PHE A 90 -3.49 -8.05 14.98
C PHE A 90 -4.00 -8.05 16.42
N VAL A 91 -3.72 -6.96 17.14
CA VAL A 91 -4.49 -6.55 18.32
C VAL A 91 -5.00 -5.13 18.11
N CYS A 92 -6.07 -4.76 18.81
CA CYS A 92 -6.60 -3.40 18.74
C CYS A 92 -7.29 -2.96 20.02
N VAL A 93 -7.29 -1.65 20.25
CA VAL A 93 -8.05 -0.99 21.31
C VAL A 93 -8.93 0.10 20.70
N TYR A 94 -10.17 0.19 21.19
CA TYR A 94 -11.06 1.30 20.80
C TYR A 94 -10.64 2.56 21.55
N VAL A 95 -10.69 3.69 20.86
CA VAL A 95 -10.44 5.01 21.45
C VAL A 95 -11.64 5.90 21.20
N ASP A 96 -11.89 6.83 22.11
CA ASP A 96 -12.92 7.84 21.90
C ASP A 96 -12.53 8.77 20.74
N LYS A 97 -13.55 9.22 19.99
CA LYS A 97 -13.38 9.98 18.75
C LYS A 97 -12.55 11.25 18.96
N ASP A 98 -12.66 11.87 20.12
CA ASP A 98 -11.95 13.11 20.46
C ASP A 98 -10.44 12.90 20.68
N MET A 99 -10.00 11.64 20.90
CA MET A 99 -8.60 11.30 21.11
C MET A 99 -7.79 11.23 19.81
N ASP A 100 -8.42 11.29 18.63
CA ASP A 100 -7.70 11.24 17.35
C ASP A 100 -6.74 12.44 17.18
N SER A 101 -7.13 13.59 17.74
CA SER A 101 -6.38 14.85 17.75
C SER A 101 -5.03 14.76 18.48
N ILE A 102 -4.88 13.79 19.38
CA ILE A 102 -3.68 13.63 20.22
C ILE A 102 -2.64 12.71 19.54
N ALA A 103 -2.95 12.14 18.37
CA ALA A 103 -2.07 11.26 17.60
C ALA A 103 -1.51 10.05 18.41
N PRO A 104 -2.38 9.21 19.00
CA PRO A 104 -1.98 8.10 19.87
C PRO A 104 -1.03 7.09 19.21
N GLU A 105 -1.21 6.85 17.90
CA GLU A 105 -0.30 6.02 17.10
C GLU A 105 1.15 6.51 17.16
N ARG A 106 1.41 7.83 17.05
CA ARG A 106 2.77 8.37 17.05
C ARG A 106 3.49 8.06 18.35
N MET A 107 2.76 8.07 19.45
CA MET A 107 3.33 7.82 20.77
C MET A 107 3.69 6.35 20.95
N LEU A 108 2.83 5.45 20.47
CA LEU A 108 3.11 4.02 20.44
C LEU A 108 4.26 3.69 19.50
N ILE A 109 4.33 4.30 18.32
CA ILE A 109 5.48 4.17 17.41
C ILE A 109 6.76 4.61 18.12
N ALA A 110 6.78 5.79 18.76
CA ALA A 110 7.96 6.27 19.47
C ALA A 110 8.40 5.33 20.60
N ARG A 111 7.42 4.77 21.33
CA ARG A 111 7.65 3.80 22.41
C ARG A 111 8.18 2.45 21.90
N TYR A 112 7.70 1.97 20.75
CA TYR A 112 8.11 0.68 20.20
C TYR A 112 9.39 0.79 19.36
N THR A 113 9.61 1.91 18.68
CA THR A 113 10.81 2.14 17.86
C THR A 113 12.07 2.19 18.74
N SER A 114 12.00 2.70 19.97
CA SER A 114 13.13 2.65 20.91
C SER A 114 13.52 1.23 21.31
N ALA A 115 12.62 0.24 21.12
CA ALA A 115 12.86 -1.19 21.29
C ALA A 115 13.17 -1.93 19.96
N GLY A 116 13.16 -1.23 18.81
CA GLY A 116 13.35 -1.82 17.48
C GLY A 116 12.10 -2.47 16.89
N ASP A 117 10.94 -2.29 17.53
CA ASP A 117 9.67 -2.89 17.15
C ASP A 117 8.89 -1.91 16.25
N VAL A 118 8.32 -2.39 15.13
CA VAL A 118 7.55 -1.66 14.09
C VAL A 118 8.27 -1.18 12.80
N PRO A 119 9.04 -2.06 12.10
CA PRO A 119 9.74 -1.71 10.85
C PRO A 119 8.87 -1.12 9.73
N TRP A 120 7.55 -1.40 9.69
CA TRP A 120 6.69 -0.97 8.59
C TRP A 120 6.16 0.47 8.72
N ASN A 121 6.28 1.09 9.89
CA ASN A 121 5.78 2.45 10.09
C ASN A 121 6.53 3.51 9.27
N ASN A 122 7.82 3.28 8.98
CA ASN A 122 8.68 4.24 8.28
C ASN A 122 9.22 3.70 6.95
N ASN A 123 8.70 2.57 6.45
CA ASN A 123 9.22 1.93 5.24
C ASN A 123 8.23 1.95 4.05
N GLY A 124 7.15 2.74 4.14
CA GLY A 124 6.19 2.91 3.05
C GLY A 124 5.00 1.94 3.06
N PHE A 125 4.83 1.11 4.10
CA PHE A 125 3.61 0.30 4.25
C PHE A 125 2.34 1.16 4.39
N GLY A 126 2.42 2.32 5.05
CA GLY A 126 1.29 3.24 5.19
C GLY A 126 0.97 4.09 3.95
N ASN A 127 1.89 4.12 2.97
CA ASN A 127 1.83 5.09 1.87
C ASN A 127 0.62 4.88 0.96
N LYS A 128 0.04 6.00 0.53
CA LYS A 128 -1.00 6.05 -0.51
C LYS A 128 -0.37 5.99 -1.91
N ASP A 129 -1.24 5.89 -2.91
CA ASP A 129 -0.85 5.94 -4.32
C ASP A 129 -0.08 7.24 -4.64
N PRO A 130 1.20 7.15 -5.06
CA PRO A 130 2.04 8.33 -5.25
C PRO A 130 1.76 9.09 -6.56
N GLY A 131 0.82 8.61 -7.39
CA GLY A 131 0.47 9.24 -8.67
C GLY A 131 1.51 9.00 -9.78
N ARG A 132 1.14 9.27 -11.03
CA ARG A 132 1.94 8.92 -12.22
C ARG A 132 3.35 9.52 -12.24
N ARG A 133 3.55 10.71 -11.66
CA ARG A 133 4.87 11.38 -11.63
C ARG A 133 5.93 10.58 -10.87
N ARG A 134 5.52 9.65 -10.00
CA ARG A 134 6.40 8.86 -9.14
C ARG A 134 6.67 7.45 -9.68
N ASP A 135 6.12 7.09 -10.83
CA ASP A 135 6.25 5.76 -11.42
C ASP A 135 7.69 5.47 -11.87
N HIS A 136 8.42 6.51 -12.26
CA HIS A 136 9.83 6.44 -12.64
C HIS A 136 10.79 6.50 -11.45
N SER A 137 10.28 6.75 -10.24
CA SER A 137 11.12 6.84 -9.03
C SER A 137 11.65 5.46 -8.65
N LEU A 138 12.88 5.44 -8.14
CA LEU A 138 13.41 4.25 -7.49
C LEU A 138 12.68 4.01 -6.17
N VAL A 139 12.50 2.74 -5.85
CA VAL A 139 12.00 2.31 -4.54
C VAL A 139 13.21 2.04 -3.65
N LYS A 140 13.22 2.59 -2.43
CA LYS A 140 14.32 2.37 -1.48
C LYS A 140 14.46 0.88 -1.17
N ILE A 141 15.68 0.43 -0.90
CA ILE A 141 15.98 -1.00 -0.66
C ILE A 141 15.23 -1.57 0.54
N ASN A 142 14.99 -0.76 1.57
CA ASN A 142 14.26 -1.13 2.78
C ASN A 142 12.75 -0.84 2.71
N HIS A 143 12.24 -0.41 1.56
CA HIS A 143 10.84 -0.07 1.39
C HIS A 143 9.97 -1.34 1.40
N PHE A 144 8.78 -1.29 2.00
CA PHE A 144 7.84 -2.41 2.08
C PHE A 144 7.60 -3.09 0.72
N ASP A 145 7.30 -2.30 -0.31
CA ASP A 145 7.08 -2.82 -1.67
C ASP A 145 8.33 -3.47 -2.31
N ALA A 146 9.55 -3.15 -1.85
CA ALA A 146 10.76 -3.82 -2.32
C ALA A 146 10.90 -5.23 -1.71
N ASP A 147 10.62 -5.36 -0.42
CA ASP A 147 10.66 -6.64 0.31
C ASP A 147 9.48 -7.54 -0.06
N TYR A 148 8.29 -6.94 -0.20
CA TYR A 148 7.01 -7.61 -0.44
C TYR A 148 6.33 -7.07 -1.71
N PRO A 149 6.90 -7.33 -2.90
CA PRO A 149 6.33 -6.84 -4.15
C PRO A 149 5.00 -7.52 -4.46
N ILE A 150 4.19 -6.92 -5.32
CA ILE A 150 2.90 -7.48 -5.73
C ILE A 150 3.06 -8.88 -6.34
N ASN A 151 2.11 -9.76 -6.02
CA ASN A 151 2.02 -11.08 -6.62
C ASN A 151 1.24 -10.98 -7.94
N LEU A 152 1.90 -11.23 -9.07
CA LEU A 152 1.28 -11.20 -10.40
C LEU A 152 0.46 -12.46 -10.71
N ASP A 153 0.63 -13.51 -9.91
CA ASP A 153 0.00 -14.81 -10.12
C ASP A 153 -1.25 -14.99 -9.24
N ILE A 154 -1.79 -13.89 -8.72
CA ILE A 154 -3.07 -13.87 -8.00
C ILE A 154 -4.23 -14.23 -8.93
N PRO A 155 -5.29 -14.89 -8.40
CA PRO A 155 -6.48 -15.21 -9.18
C PRO A 155 -7.14 -13.97 -9.80
N ALA A 156 -7.38 -14.04 -11.10
CA ALA A 156 -8.08 -13.02 -11.89
C ALA A 156 -9.08 -13.71 -12.84
N LEU A 157 -10.04 -14.42 -12.25
CA LEU A 157 -11.01 -15.20 -13.01
C LEU A 157 -12.05 -14.28 -13.66
N LEU A 158 -11.97 -14.16 -14.99
CA LEU A 158 -12.93 -13.41 -15.80
C LEU A 158 -13.77 -14.37 -16.64
N LEU A 159 -14.95 -13.91 -17.05
CA LEU A 159 -15.80 -14.67 -17.95
C LEU A 159 -15.10 -14.80 -19.32
N ASN A 160 -15.14 -16.01 -19.89
CA ASN A 160 -14.67 -16.27 -21.25
C ASN A 160 -15.70 -15.75 -22.26
N THR A 161 -15.81 -14.43 -22.35
CA THR A 161 -16.70 -13.72 -23.25
C THR A 161 -15.95 -12.56 -23.88
N ARG A 162 -16.27 -12.27 -25.15
CA ARG A 162 -15.70 -11.12 -25.85
C ARG A 162 -16.21 -9.83 -25.20
N THR A 163 -15.30 -9.04 -24.66
CA THR A 163 -15.62 -7.77 -23.98
C THR A 163 -14.68 -6.66 -24.42
N SER A 164 -15.07 -5.40 -24.19
CA SER A 164 -14.15 -4.28 -24.45
C SER A 164 -13.01 -4.32 -23.44
N VAL A 165 -11.80 -3.94 -23.87
CA VAL A 165 -10.63 -3.84 -22.96
C VAL A 165 -10.95 -2.91 -21.78
N SER A 166 -11.68 -1.82 -22.02
CA SER A 166 -12.12 -0.91 -20.95
C SER A 166 -12.96 -1.61 -19.88
N THR A 167 -13.85 -2.52 -20.26
CA THR A 167 -14.68 -3.29 -19.32
C THR A 167 -13.83 -4.29 -18.56
N THR A 168 -12.97 -5.03 -19.26
CA THR A 168 -12.03 -6.00 -18.67
C THR A 168 -11.15 -5.35 -17.60
N LEU A 169 -10.52 -4.21 -17.92
CA LEU A 169 -9.65 -3.48 -17.00
C LEU A 169 -10.41 -2.94 -15.78
N ALA A 170 -11.63 -2.46 -15.95
CA ALA A 170 -12.46 -1.96 -14.85
C ALA A 170 -12.88 -3.09 -13.90
N THR A 171 -13.23 -4.27 -14.42
CA THR A 171 -13.53 -5.45 -13.62
C THR A 171 -12.28 -5.92 -12.88
N LEU A 172 -11.18 -6.06 -13.60
CA LEU A 172 -9.90 -6.49 -13.05
C LEU A 172 -9.48 -5.58 -11.88
N LYS A 173 -9.48 -4.25 -12.08
CA LYS A 173 -9.13 -3.27 -11.04
C LYS A 173 -9.91 -3.43 -9.73
N LYS A 174 -11.18 -3.84 -9.77
CA LYS A 174 -11.99 -4.05 -8.56
C LYS A 174 -11.57 -5.30 -7.77
N MET A 175 -11.18 -6.34 -8.49
CA MET A 175 -10.82 -7.64 -7.92
C MET A 175 -9.42 -7.66 -7.31
N LEU A 176 -8.49 -6.86 -7.84
CA LEU A 176 -7.09 -6.94 -7.44
C LEU A 176 -6.87 -6.47 -5.98
N PRO A 177 -6.04 -7.18 -5.21
CA PRO A 177 -5.54 -6.82 -3.88
C PRO A 177 -4.38 -5.81 -3.92
N PHE A 178 -4.12 -5.20 -5.07
CA PHE A 178 -3.16 -4.12 -5.23
C PHE A 178 -3.70 -3.06 -6.20
N ASN A 179 -3.08 -1.88 -6.19
CA ASN A 179 -3.50 -0.81 -7.09
C ASN A 179 -3.19 -1.19 -8.54
N PHE A 180 -4.16 -1.00 -9.42
CA PHE A 180 -3.95 -1.10 -10.85
C PHE A 180 -4.45 0.17 -11.51
N ARG A 181 -3.54 0.87 -12.18
CA ARG A 181 -3.85 2.09 -12.91
C ARG A 181 -3.72 1.85 -14.39
N TYR A 182 -4.51 2.58 -15.15
CA TYR A 182 -4.44 2.57 -16.59
C TYR A 182 -4.83 3.93 -17.15
N ASP A 183 -4.50 4.20 -18.40
CA ASP A 183 -4.79 5.48 -19.05
C ASP A 183 -6.29 5.80 -19.04
N THR A 184 -6.65 6.88 -18.34
CA THR A 184 -8.02 7.41 -18.31
C THR A 184 -8.19 8.71 -19.10
N GLY A 185 -7.17 9.13 -19.86
CA GLY A 185 -7.25 10.22 -20.82
C GLY A 185 -8.18 9.89 -21.99
N ASN A 186 -8.68 10.92 -22.69
CA ASN A 186 -9.69 10.76 -23.74
C ASN A 186 -9.25 9.79 -24.85
N LYS A 187 -8.00 9.91 -25.31
CA LYS A 187 -7.43 9.05 -26.36
C LYS A 187 -7.27 7.60 -25.88
N GLY A 188 -6.76 7.40 -24.66
CA GLY A 188 -6.63 6.08 -24.05
C GLY A 188 -7.98 5.39 -23.85
N LYS A 189 -8.96 6.10 -23.26
CA LYS A 189 -10.34 5.63 -23.12
C LYS A 189 -10.97 5.23 -24.45
N SER A 190 -10.78 6.04 -25.50
CA SER A 190 -11.31 5.75 -26.82
C SER A 190 -10.77 4.43 -27.37
N ILE A 191 -9.45 4.23 -27.32
CA ILE A 191 -8.79 3.00 -27.79
C ILE A 191 -9.24 1.78 -26.97
N MET A 192 -9.28 1.88 -25.65
CA MET A 192 -9.70 0.76 -24.79
C MET A 192 -11.17 0.39 -24.98
N LYS A 193 -12.04 1.36 -25.34
CA LYS A 193 -13.45 1.10 -25.66
C LYS A 193 -13.64 0.44 -27.02
N SER A 194 -12.81 0.78 -28.00
CA SER A 194 -12.88 0.21 -29.36
C SER A 194 -12.08 -1.08 -29.53
N SER A 195 -11.18 -1.41 -28.59
CA SER A 195 -10.43 -2.68 -28.55
C SER A 195 -11.21 -3.74 -27.79
N TYR A 196 -11.17 -4.98 -28.28
CA TYR A 196 -11.90 -6.10 -27.70
C TYR A 196 -10.96 -7.27 -27.42
N VAL A 197 -11.22 -7.97 -26.32
CA VAL A 197 -10.46 -9.13 -25.88
C VAL A 197 -11.43 -10.25 -25.49
N THR A 198 -11.04 -11.49 -25.74
CA THR A 198 -11.68 -12.68 -25.19
C THR A 198 -10.67 -13.32 -24.26
N ILE A 199 -10.96 -13.32 -22.95
CA ILE A 199 -10.05 -13.91 -21.97
C ILE A 199 -10.27 -15.43 -21.98
N PRO A 200 -9.26 -16.24 -22.37
CA PRO A 200 -9.42 -17.68 -22.42
C PRO A 200 -9.60 -18.24 -21.01
N SER A 201 -10.33 -19.34 -20.88
CA SER A 201 -10.54 -20.01 -19.58
C SER A 201 -9.25 -20.48 -18.91
N THR A 202 -8.15 -20.56 -19.66
CA THR A 202 -6.79 -20.87 -19.16
C THR A 202 -6.10 -19.66 -18.53
N ALA A 203 -6.52 -18.43 -18.82
CA ALA A 203 -5.98 -17.21 -18.23
C ALA A 203 -6.61 -16.97 -16.85
N THR A 204 -6.03 -17.59 -15.83
CA THR A 204 -6.58 -17.60 -14.47
C THR A 204 -5.91 -16.60 -13.51
N THR A 205 -4.79 -15.99 -13.92
CA THR A 205 -4.01 -15.05 -13.09
C THR A 205 -3.93 -13.66 -13.69
N PHE A 206 -3.64 -12.64 -12.87
CA PHE A 206 -3.44 -11.26 -13.36
C PHE A 206 -2.41 -11.21 -14.49
N ARG A 207 -1.29 -11.91 -14.36
CA ARG A 207 -0.26 -12.06 -15.41
C ARG A 207 -0.86 -12.50 -16.74
N SER A 208 -1.56 -13.63 -16.74
CA SER A 208 -2.14 -14.21 -17.97
C SER A 208 -3.24 -13.33 -18.58
N VAL A 209 -4.09 -12.71 -17.75
CA VAL A 209 -5.13 -11.80 -18.22
C VAL A 209 -4.53 -10.55 -18.87
N ILE A 210 -3.47 -9.97 -18.28
CA ILE A 210 -2.84 -8.76 -18.82
C ILE A 210 -2.13 -9.02 -20.15
N GLU A 211 -1.53 -10.19 -20.32
CA GLU A 211 -0.91 -10.61 -21.58
C GLU A 211 -1.93 -10.56 -22.73
N GLU A 212 -3.12 -11.13 -22.53
CA GLU A 212 -4.23 -11.09 -23.49
C GLU A 212 -4.73 -9.66 -23.77
N VAL A 213 -4.79 -8.83 -22.72
CA VAL A 213 -5.18 -7.41 -22.86
C VAL A 213 -4.17 -6.65 -23.72
N ILE A 214 -2.87 -6.82 -23.48
CA ILE A 214 -1.82 -6.14 -24.27
C ILE A 214 -1.81 -6.67 -25.70
N GLN A 215 -2.08 -7.96 -25.91
CA GLN A 215 -2.18 -8.54 -27.24
C GLN A 215 -3.33 -7.93 -28.06
N ALA A 216 -4.45 -7.62 -27.40
CA ALA A 216 -5.62 -7.00 -28.02
C ALA A 216 -5.46 -5.48 -28.28
N LEU A 217 -4.51 -4.82 -27.62
CA LEU A 217 -4.26 -3.39 -27.80
C LEU A 217 -3.32 -3.12 -29.00
N PRO A 218 -3.36 -1.92 -29.60
CA PRO A 218 -2.39 -1.51 -30.61
C PRO A 218 -0.95 -1.51 -30.08
N ALA A 219 0.03 -1.52 -30.99
CA ALA A 219 1.44 -1.35 -30.62
C ALA A 219 1.68 -0.02 -29.87
N GLY A 220 2.64 -0.04 -28.94
CA GLY A 220 2.98 1.10 -28.07
C GLY A 220 2.21 1.15 -26.75
N TRP A 221 1.30 0.20 -26.50
CA TRP A 221 0.72 0.00 -25.17
C TRP A 221 1.60 -0.94 -24.34
N GLN A 222 1.83 -0.57 -23.09
CA GLN A 222 2.65 -1.31 -22.14
C GLN A 222 1.93 -1.44 -20.80
N ALA A 223 1.87 -2.67 -20.28
CA ALA A 223 1.57 -2.89 -18.86
C ALA A 223 2.89 -3.08 -18.11
N THR A 224 3.10 -2.37 -17.02
CA THR A 224 4.31 -2.44 -16.21
C THR A 224 3.96 -2.88 -14.79
N ALA A 225 4.65 -3.90 -14.30
CA ALA A 225 4.62 -4.30 -12.90
C ALA A 225 5.69 -3.52 -12.13
N LEU A 226 5.26 -2.61 -11.28
CA LEU A 226 6.11 -1.93 -10.29
C LEU A 226 6.07 -2.74 -8.99
N PRO A 227 7.01 -2.51 -8.05
CA PRO A 227 7.07 -3.32 -6.83
C PRO A 227 5.74 -3.31 -6.04
N GLY A 228 5.08 -2.15 -5.91
CA GLY A 228 3.85 -2.03 -5.10
C GLY A 228 2.53 -2.10 -5.86
N TYR A 229 2.53 -2.01 -7.19
CA TYR A 229 1.32 -1.86 -8.01
C TYR A 229 1.61 -2.08 -9.50
N ALA A 230 0.56 -2.16 -10.32
CA ALA A 230 0.70 -2.27 -11.77
C ALA A 230 0.12 -1.04 -12.48
N ILE A 231 0.68 -0.72 -13.65
CA ILE A 231 0.22 0.38 -14.51
C ILE A 231 0.06 -0.10 -15.95
N LEU A 232 -0.83 0.55 -16.71
CA LEU A 232 -1.00 0.32 -18.15
C LEU A 232 -1.16 1.65 -18.88
N TYR A 233 -0.17 2.01 -19.69
CA TYR A 233 -0.14 3.27 -20.43
C TYR A 233 0.33 3.05 -21.86
N ARG A 234 0.12 4.06 -22.69
CA ARG A 234 0.84 4.18 -23.94
C ARG A 234 2.21 4.78 -23.64
N GLU A 235 3.27 4.08 -24.06
CA GLU A 235 4.65 4.45 -23.80
C GLU A 235 5.46 4.44 -25.09
N GLU A 236 6.53 5.23 -25.12
CA GLU A 236 7.53 5.18 -26.20
C GLU A 236 8.46 3.96 -26.01
N ASP A 237 9.14 3.52 -27.07
CA ASP A 237 9.93 2.27 -27.06
C ASP A 237 11.14 2.30 -26.11
N ASP A 238 11.62 3.49 -25.77
CA ASP A 238 12.77 3.74 -24.91
C ASP A 238 12.40 4.00 -23.43
N VAL A 239 11.11 4.05 -23.08
CA VAL A 239 10.68 4.30 -21.70
C VAL A 239 11.00 3.12 -20.81
N VAL A 240 11.97 3.33 -19.90
CA VAL A 240 12.36 2.35 -18.88
C VAL A 240 11.88 2.78 -17.50
N TYR A 241 11.05 1.93 -16.89
CA TYR A 241 10.69 2.03 -15.49
C TYR A 241 11.76 1.34 -14.64
N ARG A 242 12.70 2.13 -14.11
CA ARG A 242 13.90 1.59 -13.43
C ARG A 242 13.56 0.64 -12.27
N SER A 243 12.50 0.92 -11.51
CA SER A 243 12.08 0.09 -10.38
C SER A 243 11.23 -1.12 -10.77
N ALA A 244 10.78 -1.22 -12.03
CA ALA A 244 9.88 -2.28 -12.48
C ALA A 244 10.46 -3.67 -12.31
N THR A 245 9.60 -4.60 -11.88
CA THR A 245 9.90 -6.03 -11.85
C THR A 245 9.77 -6.65 -13.25
N GLY A 246 8.99 -6.01 -14.13
CA GLY A 246 8.92 -6.30 -15.55
C GLY A 246 7.71 -5.65 -16.21
N TRP A 247 7.51 -5.93 -17.48
CA TRP A 247 6.42 -5.39 -18.27
C TRP A 247 6.00 -6.34 -19.39
N TRP A 248 4.78 -6.13 -19.87
CA TRP A 248 4.28 -6.70 -21.12
C TRP A 248 4.23 -5.59 -22.15
N ARG A 249 4.79 -5.86 -23.32
CA ARG A 249 4.75 -4.93 -24.44
C ARG A 249 4.54 -5.72 -25.72
N LYS A 250 3.72 -5.17 -26.59
CA LYS A 250 3.55 -5.65 -27.97
C LYS A 250 4.43 -4.82 -28.90
N SER A 251 5.36 -5.48 -29.59
CA SER A 251 6.13 -4.86 -30.68
C SER A 251 5.29 -4.87 -31.96
N LEU A 252 5.68 -4.12 -33.01
CA LEU A 252 4.99 -4.18 -34.31
C LEU A 252 5.09 -5.56 -34.99
N LYS A 253 6.02 -6.42 -34.54
CA LYS A 253 6.36 -7.70 -35.18
C LYS A 253 6.13 -8.92 -34.29
N ASP A 254 6.02 -8.72 -32.97
CA ASP A 254 5.99 -9.79 -31.99
C ASP A 254 4.72 -9.72 -31.13
N ASP A 255 4.32 -10.88 -30.62
CA ASP A 255 3.25 -10.99 -29.65
C ASP A 255 3.62 -10.31 -28.32
N ALA A 256 2.59 -9.96 -27.55
CA ALA A 256 2.76 -9.43 -26.21
C ALA A 256 3.44 -10.47 -25.31
N VAL A 257 4.69 -10.24 -24.94
CA VAL A 257 5.45 -11.14 -24.06
C VAL A 257 5.92 -10.42 -22.80
N TRP A 258 6.14 -11.19 -21.73
CA TRP A 258 6.73 -10.69 -20.50
C TRP A 258 8.23 -10.42 -20.68
N HIS A 259 8.65 -9.22 -20.29
CA HIS A 259 10.05 -8.82 -20.20
C HIS A 259 10.43 -8.57 -18.75
N PRO A 260 11.49 -9.22 -18.21
CA PRO A 260 11.98 -8.91 -16.89
C PRO A 260 12.51 -7.48 -16.84
N GLY A 261 12.13 -6.76 -15.78
CA GLY A 261 12.51 -5.36 -15.60
C GLY A 261 13.81 -5.22 -14.79
N PRO A 262 14.44 -4.02 -14.80
CA PRO A 262 15.72 -3.79 -14.14
C PRO A 262 15.68 -4.04 -12.63
N SER A 263 14.50 -3.94 -12.00
CA SER A 263 14.33 -4.08 -10.55
C SER A 263 15.30 -3.24 -9.73
N GLN A 264 15.69 -2.06 -10.24
CA GLN A 264 16.64 -1.19 -9.55
C GLN A 264 16.02 -0.66 -8.26
N ARG A 265 16.87 -0.48 -7.26
CA ARG A 265 16.53 0.05 -5.94
C ARG A 265 17.39 1.24 -5.63
N ASP A 266 16.85 2.13 -4.82
CA ASP A 266 17.62 3.21 -4.22
C ASP A 266 18.33 2.67 -2.97
N TYR A 267 19.66 2.71 -3.01
CA TYR A 267 20.53 2.26 -1.92
C TYR A 267 20.94 3.41 -0.99
N SER A 268 20.51 4.64 -1.27
CA SER A 268 20.70 5.73 -0.33
C SER A 268 19.93 5.41 0.96
N GLN A 269 20.67 5.37 2.08
CA GLN A 269 20.18 4.99 3.40
C GLN A 269 19.43 6.12 4.10
N GLU A 270 19.07 7.20 3.40
CA GLU A 270 18.28 8.25 4.02
C GLU A 270 16.91 7.68 4.41
N PRO A 271 16.42 7.92 5.64
CA PRO A 271 15.08 7.52 6.04
C PRO A 271 14.06 7.96 4.99
N ILE A 272 13.03 7.16 4.71
CA ILE A 272 11.85 7.73 4.03
C ILE A 272 11.32 8.78 5.01
N PRO A 273 11.17 10.06 4.60
CA PRO A 273 10.48 11.01 5.44
C PRO A 273 9.13 10.39 5.75
N SER A 274 8.88 10.09 7.03
CA SER A 274 7.50 9.78 7.44
C SER A 274 6.64 10.96 6.98
N ASP A 275 5.37 10.75 6.66
CA ASP A 275 4.41 11.82 6.30
C ASP A 275 4.27 12.93 7.39
N ALA A 276 5.12 12.93 8.43
CA ALA A 276 5.20 13.87 9.54
C ALA A 276 5.89 15.22 9.23
N GLU A 277 6.38 15.48 8.01
CA GLU A 277 6.95 16.79 7.65
C GLU A 277 5.97 17.76 6.95
N ILE A 278 4.69 17.44 6.89
CA ILE A 278 3.68 18.47 6.61
C ILE A 278 3.30 19.11 7.95
N ILE A 279 4.07 20.10 8.37
CA ILE A 279 3.62 21.10 9.33
C ILE A 279 2.38 21.75 8.68
N PRO A 280 1.19 21.75 9.31
CA PRO A 280 0.11 22.57 8.80
C PRO A 280 0.58 24.02 8.83
N ASP A 281 0.54 24.70 7.67
CA ASP A 281 0.69 26.14 7.60
C ASP A 281 -0.18 26.75 8.70
N VAL A 282 0.47 27.40 9.65
CA VAL A 282 -0.21 28.24 10.63
C VAL A 282 -0.79 29.38 9.81
N GLU A 283 -2.12 29.49 9.78
CA GLU A 283 -2.82 30.65 9.26
C GLU A 283 -2.14 31.91 9.80
N SER A 284 -1.54 32.68 8.88
CA SER A 284 -1.14 34.05 9.18
C SER A 284 -2.41 34.82 9.54
N PRO A 285 -2.45 35.51 10.69
CA PRO A 285 -3.59 36.34 11.05
C PRO A 285 -3.74 37.46 10.03
N ASP A 286 -4.99 37.70 9.65
CA ASP A 286 -5.45 38.81 8.83
C ASP A 286 -4.77 40.13 9.26
N ASP A 287 -4.07 40.76 8.32
CA ASP A 287 -3.59 42.12 8.46
C ASP A 287 -4.72 43.04 7.98
N ASP A 288 -5.34 43.73 8.94
CA ASP A 288 -6.26 44.84 8.73
C ASP A 288 -5.61 45.92 7.84
N SER A 289 -6.30 46.31 6.77
CA SER A 289 -6.19 47.62 6.11
C SER A 289 -7.46 47.95 5.32
#